data_AF-A0AA88X425-F1
#
_entry.id   AF-A0AA88X425-F1
#
_cell.length_a   1.000
_cell.length_b   1.000
_cell.length_c   1.000
_cell.angle_alpha   90.00
_cell.angle_beta   90.00
_cell.angle_gamma   90.00
#
_symmetry.space_group_name_H-M   'P 1'
#
loop_
_entity.id
_entity.type
_entity.pdbx_description
1 polymer ?
#
loop_
_entity_poly.entity_id
_entity_poly.type
_entity_poly.pdbx_seq_one_letter_code
_entity_poly.pdbx_strand_id
1 'polypeptide(L)'
;MAIARLHPSYSLLLPFIYAATMSPDMQTWHKLNRILDATLTNEVGRKASITQGSALIRVAAAVFTEVPSLKMMRDMSLGAGAVSFHHAPIFGLVCGLLGFDSGTSQRAYMFVTLRDVISAATRLNVVGPLGAAVLQHQVALVAEDLSNKWMNRAVEEACQTTPLLDTVQGCHGYLFSRLFCS
;
A
#
# COMPACT_ATOMS: atom_id res chain seq x y z
N MET A 1 -12.40 11.23 -12.85
CA MET A 1 -12.67 9.79 -12.64
C MET A 1 -11.47 9.00 -12.05
N ALA A 2 -10.21 9.34 -12.39
CA ALA A 2 -9.03 8.69 -11.80
C ALA A 2 -8.81 9.00 -10.30
N ILE A 3 -9.12 10.22 -9.85
CA ILE A 3 -8.91 10.68 -8.46
C ILE A 3 -9.75 9.89 -7.44
N ALA A 4 -10.98 9.52 -7.80
CA ALA A 4 -11.88 8.78 -6.92
C ALA A 4 -11.35 7.37 -6.56
N ARG A 5 -10.52 6.76 -7.43
CA ARG A 5 -9.93 5.44 -7.20
C ARG A 5 -8.77 5.46 -6.21
N LEU A 6 -8.18 6.63 -5.96
CA LEU A 6 -7.05 6.78 -5.05
C LEU A 6 -7.51 7.10 -3.62
N HIS A 7 -8.68 7.71 -3.47
CA HIS A 7 -9.27 8.12 -2.18
C HIS A 7 -9.20 7.06 -1.06
N PRO A 8 -9.51 5.77 -1.30
CA PRO A 8 -9.39 4.72 -0.29
C PRO A 8 -7.95 4.52 0.22
N SER A 9 -6.93 4.66 -0.63
CA SER A 9 -5.54 4.48 -0.23
C SER A 9 -5.07 5.58 0.75
N TYR A 10 -5.56 6.81 0.61
CA TYR A 10 -5.15 7.90 1.50
C TYR A 10 -5.77 7.77 2.89
N SER A 11 -7.09 7.57 2.98
CA SER A 11 -7.80 7.57 4.25
C SER A 11 -7.64 6.27 5.03
N LEU A 12 -7.40 5.14 4.35
CA LEU A 12 -7.23 3.85 4.99
C LEU A 12 -5.76 3.52 5.23
N LEU A 13 -4.86 3.69 4.25
CA LEU A 13 -3.53 3.06 4.30
C LEU A 13 -2.44 3.97 4.87
N LEU A 14 -2.54 5.30 4.71
CA LEU A 14 -1.54 6.24 5.25
C LEU A 14 -1.35 6.14 6.78
N PRO A 15 -2.41 5.98 7.60
CA PRO A 15 -2.22 5.79 9.04
C PRO A 15 -1.39 4.56 9.40
N PHE A 16 -1.51 3.46 8.64
CA PHE A 16 -0.69 2.26 8.85
C PHE A 16 0.77 2.49 8.48
N ILE A 17 1.03 3.23 7.41
CA ILE A 17 2.39 3.59 6.99
C ILE A 17 3.01 4.52 8.02
N TYR A 18 2.27 5.54 8.47
CA TYR A 18 2.72 6.47 9.51
C TYR A 18 3.14 5.72 10.77
N ALA A 19 2.25 4.89 11.34
CA ALA A 19 2.53 4.14 12.56
C ALA A 19 3.71 3.18 12.41
N ALA A 20 3.79 2.45 11.28
CA ALA A 20 4.89 1.52 11.02
C ALA A 20 6.23 2.23 10.78
N THR A 21 6.21 3.44 10.21
CA THR A 21 7.43 4.24 10.00
C THR A 21 7.93 4.84 11.31
N MET A 22 7.01 5.34 12.15
CA MET A 22 7.36 5.94 13.45
C MET A 22 7.89 4.90 14.45
N SER A 23 7.36 3.68 14.42
CA SER A 23 7.77 2.57 15.27
C SER A 23 8.05 1.32 14.43
N PRO A 24 9.23 1.24 13.79
CA PRO A 24 9.57 0.16 12.85
C PRO A 24 10.04 -1.10 13.59
N ASP A 25 9.20 -1.63 14.48
CA ASP A 25 9.44 -2.82 15.28
C ASP A 25 8.43 -3.95 14.98
N MET A 26 8.75 -5.17 15.42
CA MET A 26 7.99 -6.36 15.05
C MET A 26 6.62 -6.40 15.72
N GLN A 27 6.52 -5.89 16.95
CA GLN A 27 5.27 -5.87 17.71
C GLN A 27 4.29 -4.88 17.08
N THR A 28 4.77 -3.68 16.73
CA THR A 28 3.98 -2.66 16.02
C THR A 28 3.54 -3.19 14.67
N TRP A 29 4.45 -3.72 13.84
CA TRP A 29 4.09 -4.28 12.55
C TRP A 29 3.03 -5.38 12.67
N HIS A 30 3.20 -6.35 13.57
CA HIS A 30 2.22 -7.43 13.76
C HIS A 30 0.85 -6.92 14.21
N LYS A 31 0.81 -5.92 15.11
CA LYS A 31 -0.45 -5.27 15.53
C LYS A 31 -1.14 -4.60 14.34
N LEU A 32 -0.41 -3.77 13.59
CA LEU A 32 -0.93 -3.06 12.43
C LEU A 32 -1.43 -4.02 11.36
N ASN A 33 -0.70 -5.11 11.15
CA ASN A 33 -1.05 -6.13 10.18
C ASN A 33 -2.37 -6.84 10.55
N ARG A 34 -2.57 -7.21 11.83
CA ARG A 34 -3.85 -7.79 12.28
C ARG A 34 -5.03 -6.84 12.10
N ILE A 35 -4.83 -5.56 12.42
CA ILE A 35 -5.88 -4.54 12.24
C ILE A 35 -6.22 -4.41 10.75
N LEU A 36 -5.22 -4.32 9.88
CA LEU A 36 -5.45 -4.16 8.44
C LEU A 36 -6.09 -5.42 7.83
N ASP A 37 -5.67 -6.62 8.24
CA ASP A 37 -6.26 -7.89 7.77
C ASP A 37 -7.75 -7.97 8.12
N ALA A 38 -8.12 -7.53 9.34
CA ALA A 38 -9.51 -7.43 9.77
C ALA A 38 -10.30 -6.32 9.06
N THR A 39 -9.63 -5.26 8.60
CA THR A 39 -10.28 -4.12 7.94
C THR A 39 -10.52 -4.38 6.45
N LEU A 40 -9.66 -5.17 5.78
CA LEU A 40 -9.79 -5.54 4.37
C LEU A 40 -10.78 -6.70 4.20
N THR A 41 -12.07 -6.36 4.17
CA THR A 41 -13.17 -7.32 4.00
C THR A 41 -13.24 -7.92 2.60
N ASN A 42 -12.77 -7.18 1.59
CA ASN A 42 -12.64 -7.64 0.21
C ASN A 42 -11.44 -8.59 0.04
N GLU A 43 -11.72 -9.85 -0.29
CA GLU A 43 -10.69 -10.88 -0.48
C GLU A 43 -9.69 -10.54 -1.60
N VAL A 44 -10.15 -9.91 -2.69
CA VAL A 44 -9.29 -9.52 -3.82
C VAL A 44 -8.28 -8.47 -3.36
N GLY A 45 -8.75 -7.41 -2.70
CA GLY A 45 -7.89 -6.36 -2.15
C GLY A 45 -6.96 -6.88 -1.06
N ARG A 46 -7.47 -7.74 -0.17
CA ARG A 46 -6.68 -8.39 0.89
C ARG A 46 -5.54 -9.23 0.31
N LYS A 47 -5.81 -10.09 -0.67
CA LYS A 47 -4.79 -10.92 -1.35
C LYS A 47 -3.75 -10.09 -2.08
N ALA A 48 -4.18 -9.03 -2.77
CA ALA A 48 -3.27 -8.10 -3.44
C ALA A 48 -2.31 -7.43 -2.44
N SER A 49 -2.85 -6.94 -1.32
CA SER A 49 -2.07 -6.33 -0.24
C SER A 49 -1.04 -7.31 0.36
N ILE A 50 -1.44 -8.56 0.63
CA ILE A 50 -0.53 -9.59 1.17
C ILE A 50 0.57 -9.94 0.17
N THR A 51 0.22 -10.08 -1.10
CA THR A 51 1.17 -10.45 -2.15
C THR A 51 2.22 -9.36 -2.34
N GLN A 52 1.78 -8.09 -2.40
CA GLN A 52 2.67 -6.94 -2.53
C GLN A 52 3.59 -6.78 -1.32
N GLY A 53 3.07 -6.87 -0.09
CA GLY A 53 3.91 -6.76 1.10
C GLY A 53 4.89 -7.92 1.27
N SER A 54 4.46 -9.15 0.95
CA SER A 54 5.35 -10.33 0.93
C SER A 54 6.50 -10.15 -0.07
N ALA A 55 6.20 -9.66 -1.27
CA ALA A 55 7.21 -9.37 -2.28
C ALA A 55 8.16 -8.25 -1.83
N LEU A 56 7.62 -7.18 -1.25
CA LEU A 56 8.39 -6.03 -0.78
C LEU A 56 9.38 -6.42 0.32
N ILE A 57 8.95 -7.09 1.38
CA ILE A 57 9.86 -7.49 2.47
C ILE A 57 10.91 -8.50 1.98
N ARG A 58 10.56 -9.36 1.03
CA ARG A 58 11.51 -10.31 0.43
C ARG A 58 12.62 -9.59 -0.31
N VAL A 59 12.27 -8.60 -1.13
CA VAL A 59 13.25 -7.78 -1.86
C VAL A 59 14.06 -6.92 -0.90
N ALA A 60 13.41 -6.25 0.06
CA ALA A 60 14.08 -5.39 1.02
C ALA A 60 15.13 -6.17 1.84
N ALA A 61 14.78 -7.35 2.35
CA ALA A 61 15.72 -8.21 3.09
C ALA A 61 16.88 -8.77 2.24
N ALA A 62 16.74 -8.80 0.91
CA ALA A 62 17.79 -9.26 0.00
C ALA A 62 18.70 -8.10 -0.45
N VAL A 63 18.14 -6.90 -0.62
CA VAL A 63 18.86 -5.72 -1.11
C VAL A 63 19.59 -5.00 0.02
N PHE A 64 18.91 -4.74 1.14
CA PHE A 64 19.45 -3.94 2.25
C PHE A 64 20.12 -4.83 3.30
N THR A 65 21.21 -5.49 2.90
CA THR A 65 21.96 -6.41 3.78
C THR A 65 22.60 -5.72 4.99
N GLU A 66 22.84 -4.42 4.87
CA GLU A 66 23.30 -3.50 5.92
C GLU A 66 22.24 -3.23 6.99
N VAL A 67 20.99 -3.67 6.78
CA VAL A 67 19.89 -3.62 7.76
C VAL A 67 19.41 -5.05 8.09
N PRO A 68 20.14 -5.80 8.95
CA PRO A 68 19.85 -7.22 9.20
C PRO A 68 18.48 -7.48 9.82
N SER A 69 17.90 -6.49 10.49
CA SER A 69 16.57 -6.58 11.11
C SER A 69 15.48 -6.93 10.10
N LEU A 70 15.55 -6.47 8.85
CA LEU A 70 14.59 -6.79 7.80
C LEU A 70 14.50 -8.31 7.54
N LYS A 71 15.66 -8.96 7.40
CA LYS A 71 15.73 -10.41 7.20
C LYS A 71 15.29 -11.16 8.45
N MET A 72 15.76 -10.74 9.62
CA MET A 72 15.40 -11.36 10.90
C MET A 72 13.89 -11.32 11.15
N MET A 73 13.25 -10.16 11.01
CA MET A 73 11.81 -9.99 11.22
C MET A 73 10.98 -10.82 10.23
N ARG A 74 11.42 -10.88 8.96
CA ARG A 74 10.79 -11.72 7.93
C ARG A 74 10.86 -13.20 8.30
N ASP A 75 12.05 -13.70 8.60
CA ASP A 75 12.29 -15.12 8.84
C ASP A 75 11.60 -15.59 10.14
N MET A 76 11.61 -14.77 11.20
CA MET A 76 10.84 -15.03 12.42
C MET A 76 9.32 -15.09 12.18
N SER A 77 8.80 -14.16 11.37
CA SER A 77 7.35 -14.11 11.09
C SER A 77 6.89 -15.24 10.17
N LEU A 78 7.75 -15.68 9.24
CA LEU A 78 7.50 -16.88 8.44
C LEU A 78 7.51 -18.15 9.30
N GLY A 79 8.46 -18.27 10.24
CA GLY A 79 8.55 -19.40 11.16
C GLY A 79 7.35 -19.54 12.10
N ALA A 80 6.69 -18.43 12.44
CA ALA A 80 5.49 -18.42 13.28
C ALA A 80 4.20 -18.83 12.55
N GLY A 81 4.18 -18.85 11.21
CA GLY A 81 3.09 -19.40 10.38
C GLY A 81 1.75 -18.67 10.37
N ALA A 82 1.58 -17.56 11.10
CA ALA A 82 0.27 -16.93 11.33
C ALA A 82 0.19 -15.42 11.00
N VAL A 83 1.20 -14.86 10.32
CA VAL A 83 1.26 -13.41 10.05
C VAL A 83 1.20 -13.13 8.55
N SER A 84 0.11 -12.49 8.11
CA SER A 84 0.02 -11.90 6.77
C SER A 84 1.08 -10.81 6.57
N PHE A 85 1.50 -10.53 5.34
CA PHE A 85 2.46 -9.46 5.05
C PHE A 85 1.79 -8.37 4.22
N HIS A 86 0.95 -7.56 4.86
CA HIS A 86 0.25 -6.49 4.15
C HIS A 86 1.19 -5.38 3.68
N HIS A 87 0.92 -4.86 2.49
CA HIS A 87 1.79 -3.89 1.81
C HIS A 87 2.02 -2.62 2.63
N ALA A 88 0.97 -1.96 3.13
CA ALA A 88 1.10 -0.67 3.82
C ALA A 88 1.95 -0.74 5.11
N PRO A 89 1.69 -1.68 6.06
CA PRO A 89 2.56 -1.87 7.23
C PRO A 89 4.00 -2.23 6.86
N ILE A 90 4.21 -3.12 5.88
CA ILE A 90 5.56 -3.48 5.44
C ILE A 90 6.28 -2.29 4.80
N PHE A 91 5.59 -1.49 4.00
CA PHE A 91 6.18 -0.32 3.36
C PHE A 91 6.66 0.69 4.40
N GLY A 92 5.83 1.01 5.40
CA GLY A 92 6.22 1.89 6.50
C GLY A 92 7.36 1.30 7.34
N LEU A 93 7.31 0.00 7.65
CA LEU A 93 8.39 -0.70 8.37
C LEU A 93 9.73 -0.60 7.64
N VAL A 94 9.74 -0.88 6.33
CA VAL A 94 10.95 -0.79 5.50
C VAL A 94 11.47 0.65 5.47
N CYS A 95 10.60 1.63 5.25
CA CYS A 95 11.02 3.03 5.21
C CYS A 95 11.59 3.50 6.55
N GLY A 96 10.96 3.16 7.66
CA GLY A 96 11.43 3.51 9.00
C GLY A 96 12.78 2.86 9.33
N LEU A 97 12.97 1.58 8.98
CA LEU A 97 14.26 0.90 9.16
C LEU A 97 15.39 1.47 8.29
N LEU A 98 15.05 2.05 7.13
CA LEU A 98 15.99 2.73 6.25
C LEU A 98 16.22 4.20 6.63
N GLY A 99 15.59 4.70 7.70
CA GLY A 99 15.78 6.06 8.20
C GLY A 99 15.01 7.15 7.44
N PHE A 100 13.98 6.79 6.66
CA PHE A 100 13.10 7.79 6.05
C PHE A 100 12.18 8.41 7.09
N ASP A 101 11.93 9.71 6.98
CA ASP A 101 10.90 10.36 7.78
C ASP A 101 9.49 9.91 7.35
N SER A 102 8.52 10.07 8.26
CA SER A 102 7.15 9.63 8.03
C SER A 102 6.45 10.35 6.87
N GLY A 103 6.78 11.63 6.64
CA GLY A 103 6.19 12.43 5.57
C GLY A 103 6.68 11.97 4.20
N THR A 104 7.98 11.74 4.06
CA THR A 104 8.56 11.16 2.83
C THR A 104 8.04 9.76 2.57
N SER A 105 7.93 8.92 3.60
CA SER A 105 7.41 7.55 3.49
C SER A 105 5.96 7.52 2.98
N GLN A 106 5.09 8.36 3.54
CA GLN A 106 3.69 8.46 3.13
C GLN A 106 3.56 9.00 1.69
N ARG A 107 4.33 10.04 1.32
CA ARG A 107 4.35 10.56 -0.06
C ARG A 107 4.88 9.55 -1.06
N ALA A 108 5.94 8.81 -0.72
CA ALA A 108 6.51 7.77 -1.57
C ALA A 108 5.48 6.65 -1.83
N TYR A 109 4.75 6.24 -0.80
CA TYR A 109 3.67 5.26 -0.96
C TYR A 109 2.56 5.77 -1.90
N MET A 110 2.17 7.05 -1.75
CA MET A 110 1.17 7.65 -2.62
C MET A 110 1.64 7.72 -4.07
N PHE A 111 2.88 8.12 -4.29
CA PHE A 111 3.48 8.15 -5.62
C PHE A 111 3.48 6.77 -6.27
N VAL A 112 3.93 5.72 -5.56
CA VAL A 112 3.97 4.35 -6.07
C VAL A 112 2.56 3.86 -6.42
N THR A 113 1.59 4.10 -5.54
CA THR A 113 0.19 3.70 -5.76
C THR A 113 -0.40 4.39 -6.99
N LEU A 114 -0.18 5.70 -7.12
CA LEU A 114 -0.65 6.49 -8.26
C LEU A 114 -0.02 6.00 -9.57
N ARG A 115 1.29 5.80 -9.57
CA ARG A 115 2.04 5.27 -10.72
C ARG A 115 1.49 3.92 -11.16
N ASP A 116 1.17 3.03 -10.23
CA ASP A 116 0.66 1.70 -10.54
C ASP A 116 -0.75 1.75 -11.17
N VAL A 117 -1.61 2.66 -10.70
CA VAL A 117 -2.94 2.90 -11.30
C VAL A 117 -2.80 3.44 -12.73
N ILE A 118 -1.91 4.41 -12.96
CA ILE A 118 -1.68 5.00 -14.29
C ILE A 118 -1.05 3.97 -15.25
N SER A 119 -0.12 3.15 -14.75
CA SER A 119 0.46 2.02 -15.48
C SER A 119 -0.61 0.99 -15.87
N ALA A 120 -1.52 0.65 -14.96
CA ALA A 120 -2.67 -0.21 -15.26
C ALA A 120 -3.58 0.40 -16.34
N ALA A 121 -3.89 1.70 -16.26
CA ALA A 121 -4.69 2.38 -17.28
C ALA A 121 -4.02 2.33 -18.67
N THR A 122 -2.69 2.43 -18.71
CA THR A 122 -1.92 2.32 -19.96
C THR A 122 -2.02 0.91 -20.55
N ARG A 123 -1.84 -0.14 -19.73
CA ARG A 123 -1.95 -1.55 -20.16
C ARG A 123 -3.37 -1.97 -20.55
N LEU A 124 -4.37 -1.30 -19.99
CA LEU A 124 -5.79 -1.45 -20.38
C LEU A 124 -6.15 -0.64 -21.64
N ASN A 125 -5.18 0.01 -22.27
CA ASN A 125 -5.38 0.86 -23.44
C ASN A 125 -6.37 2.03 -23.21
N VAL A 126 -6.49 2.49 -21.96
CA VAL A 126 -7.32 3.65 -21.59
C VAL A 126 -6.60 4.96 -21.89
N VAL A 127 -5.27 4.98 -21.76
CA VAL A 127 -4.41 6.13 -22.04
C VAL A 127 -3.10 5.67 -22.67
N GLY A 128 -2.55 6.42 -23.62
CA GLY A 128 -1.23 6.14 -24.20
C GLY A 128 -0.08 6.57 -23.28
N PRO A 129 1.17 6.13 -23.52
CA PRO A 129 2.31 6.43 -22.64
C PRO A 129 2.55 7.93 -22.39
N LEU A 130 2.43 8.76 -23.43
CA LEU A 130 2.56 10.21 -23.29
C LEU A 130 1.41 10.80 -22.46
N GLY A 131 0.18 10.36 -22.72
CA GLY A 131 -0.99 10.79 -21.96
C GLY A 131 -0.92 10.35 -20.49
N ALA A 132 -0.30 9.20 -20.20
CA ALA A 132 -0.08 8.71 -18.85
C ALA A 132 0.85 9.63 -18.05
N ALA A 133 1.94 10.10 -18.67
CA ALA A 133 2.86 11.07 -18.06
C ALA A 133 2.16 12.42 -17.78
N VAL A 134 1.37 12.91 -18.76
CA VAL A 134 0.57 14.14 -18.59
C VAL A 134 -0.43 13.97 -17.44
N LEU A 135 -1.15 12.85 -17.39
CA LEU A 135 -2.11 12.56 -16.34
C LEU A 135 -1.44 12.50 -14.95
N GLN A 136 -0.27 11.87 -14.85
CA GLN A 136 0.48 11.80 -13.60
C GLN A 136 0.87 13.18 -13.09
N HIS A 137 1.29 14.08 -13.98
CA HIS A 137 1.59 15.46 -13.63
C HIS A 137 0.33 16.21 -13.15
N GLN A 138 -0.78 16.08 -13.87
CA GLN A 138 -2.04 16.77 -13.53
C GLN A 138 -2.62 16.36 -12.18
N VAL A 139 -2.51 15.08 -11.82
CA VAL A 139 -3.06 14.58 -10.54
C VAL A 139 -2.09 14.72 -9.37
N ALA A 140 -0.84 15.12 -9.60
CA ALA A 140 0.18 15.26 -8.56
C ALA A 140 -0.23 16.27 -7.47
N LEU A 141 -0.75 17.44 -7.87
CA LEU A 141 -1.21 18.46 -6.93
C LEU A 141 -2.36 17.94 -6.05
N VAL A 142 -3.33 17.26 -6.66
CA VAL A 142 -4.46 16.67 -5.93
C VAL A 142 -3.99 15.56 -4.98
N ALA A 143 -3.03 14.74 -5.40
CA ALA A 143 -2.45 13.70 -4.55
C ALA A 143 -1.69 14.30 -3.36
N GLU A 144 -1.00 15.43 -3.55
CA GLU A 144 -0.31 16.15 -2.48
C GLU A 144 -1.31 16.76 -1.49
N ASP A 145 -2.37 17.42 -1.97
CA ASP A 145 -3.43 17.98 -1.12
C ASP A 145 -4.11 16.89 -0.28
N LEU A 146 -4.41 15.74 -0.91
CA LEU A 146 -4.99 14.58 -0.21
C LEU A 146 -4.01 13.97 0.78
N SER A 147 -2.72 13.92 0.44
CA SER A 147 -1.67 13.48 1.36
C SER A 147 -1.66 14.38 2.58
N ASN A 148 -1.56 15.70 2.41
CA ASN A 148 -1.55 16.66 3.52
C ASN A 148 -2.80 16.56 4.41
N LYS A 149 -3.96 16.21 3.86
CA LYS A 149 -5.20 16.00 4.62
C LYS A 149 -5.17 14.75 5.51
N TRP A 150 -4.56 13.66 5.05
CA TRP A 150 -4.64 12.34 5.68
C TRP A 150 -3.32 11.86 6.33
N MET A 151 -2.23 12.57 6.08
CA MET A 151 -0.91 12.25 6.61
C MET A 151 -0.86 12.38 8.14
N ASN A 152 -0.02 11.57 8.78
CA ASN A 152 0.27 11.62 10.22
C ASN A 152 -0.94 11.41 11.14
N ARG A 153 -1.95 10.69 10.66
CA ARG A 153 -3.12 10.31 11.46
C ARG A 153 -2.91 9.02 12.23
N ALA A 154 -3.64 8.88 13.34
CA ALA A 154 -3.65 7.67 14.12
C ALA A 154 -4.34 6.54 13.35
N VAL A 155 -3.96 5.28 13.62
CA VAL A 155 -4.51 4.10 12.92
C VAL A 155 -5.99 3.92 13.19
N GLU A 156 -6.46 4.40 14.34
CA GLU A 156 -7.86 4.41 14.75
C GLU A 156 -8.72 5.35 13.89
N GLU A 157 -8.11 6.32 13.21
CA GLU A 157 -8.78 7.20 12.24
C GLU A 157 -8.81 6.61 10.82
N ALA A 158 -8.18 5.45 10.61
CA ALA A 158 -8.15 4.81 9.30
C ALA A 158 -9.57 4.40 8.88
N CYS A 159 -9.98 4.83 7.69
CA CYS A 159 -11.35 4.62 7.23
C CYS A 159 -11.44 4.33 5.73
N GLN A 160 -12.40 3.47 5.38
CA GLN A 160 -12.76 3.19 3.99
C GLN A 160 -13.81 4.21 3.54
N THR A 161 -13.45 5.07 2.60
CA THR A 161 -14.30 6.19 2.14
C THR A 161 -15.07 5.88 0.86
N THR A 162 -14.78 4.76 0.20
CA THR A 162 -15.38 4.40 -1.09
C THR A 162 -15.86 2.94 -1.12
N PRO A 163 -16.93 2.60 -0.38
CA PRO A 163 -17.42 1.21 -0.28
C PRO A 163 -17.86 0.61 -1.62
N LEU A 164 -18.36 1.44 -2.55
CA LEU A 164 -18.73 0.99 -3.89
C LEU A 164 -17.53 0.49 -4.69
N LEU A 165 -16.38 1.18 -4.60
CA LEU A 165 -15.16 0.74 -5.28
C LEU A 165 -14.65 -0.57 -4.71
N ASP A 166 -14.71 -0.74 -3.39
CA ASP A 166 -14.32 -1.98 -2.74
C ASP A 166 -15.21 -3.15 -3.16
N THR A 167 -16.53 -2.93 -3.25
CA THR A 167 -17.48 -3.92 -3.76
C THR A 167 -17.17 -4.32 -5.21
N VAL A 168 -16.96 -3.34 -6.09
CA VAL A 168 -16.62 -3.58 -7.50
C VAL A 168 -15.29 -4.33 -7.64
N GLN A 169 -14.29 -3.99 -6.83
CA GLN A 169 -13.02 -4.72 -6.80
C GLN A 169 -13.23 -6.17 -6.36
N GLY A 170 -14.10 -6.43 -5.38
CA GLY A 170 -14.47 -7.78 -4.97
C GLY A 170 -15.07 -8.61 -6.10
N CYS A 171 -15.69 -7.97 -7.09
CA CYS A 171 -16.22 -8.66 -8.27
C CYS A 171 -15.16 -9.06 -9.31
N HIS A 172 -13.88 -8.71 -9.13
CA HIS A 172 -12.82 -9.01 -10.10
C HIS A 172 -12.69 -10.52 -10.40
N GLY A 173 -13.02 -11.38 -9.43
CA GLY A 173 -13.05 -12.83 -9.61
C GLY A 173 -14.09 -13.34 -10.64
N TYR A 174 -15.13 -12.56 -10.92
CA TYR A 174 -16.22 -12.93 -11.83
C TYR A 174 -16.01 -12.48 -13.28
N LEU A 175 -14.90 -11.78 -13.58
CA LEU A 175 -14.59 -11.35 -14.94
C LEU A 175 -14.28 -12.55 -15.84
N PHE A 176 -14.95 -12.63 -16.99
CA PHE A 176 -14.74 -13.70 -18.00
C PHE A 176 -13.28 -13.76 -18.50
N SER A 177 -12.66 -12.60 -18.71
CA SER A 177 -11.25 -12.47 -19.10
C SER A 177 -10.56 -11.44 -18.22
N ARG A 178 -9.29 -11.70 -17.85
CA ARG A 178 -8.52 -10.90 -16.89
C ARG A 178 -7.10 -10.68 -17.39
N LEU A 179 -6.68 -9.41 -17.41
CA LEU A 179 -5.29 -9.00 -17.65
C LEU A 179 -4.48 -8.84 -16.35
N PHE A 180 -5.17 -8.72 -15.20
CA PHE A 180 -4.56 -8.57 -13.88
C PHE A 180 -5.05 -9.66 -12.93
N CYS A 181 -4.32 -9.86 -11.83
CA CYS A 181 -4.65 -10.85 -10.81
C CYS A 181 -5.69 -10.35 -9.79
N SER A 182 -5.86 -9.03 -9.67
CA SER A 182 -6.69 -8.36 -8.67
C SER A 182 -7.05 -6.95 -9.10
#